data_AF-A0A1H1ADL3-F1
#
_entry.id   AF-A0A1H1ADL3-F1
#
_cell.length_a   1.000
_cell.length_b   1.000
_cell.length_c   1.000
_cell.angle_alpha   90.00
_cell.angle_beta   90.00
_cell.angle_gamma   90.00
#
_symmetry.space_group_name_H-M   'P 1'
#
loop_
_entity.id
_entity.type
_entity.pdbx_description
1 polymer ?
#
loop_
_entity_poly.entity_id
_entity_poly.type
_entity_poly.pdbx_seq_one_letter_code
_entity_poly.pdbx_strand_id
1 'polypeptide(L)'
;MNECEQAKANVYELLRGELCAEESAPIRAHIAECPSCQDERNACEKLTNVVKRACEEERDSNCPPEALRDAILRSLRAEGPGAVV
;
A
#
# COMPACT_ATOMS: atom_id res chain seq x y z
N MET A 1 25.60 10.58 -14.11
CA MET A 1 24.30 9.86 -14.01
C MET A 1 23.26 10.96 -13.85
N ASN A 2 22.24 11.02 -14.71
CA ASN A 2 21.31 12.16 -14.76
C ASN A 2 20.32 12.10 -13.58
N GLU A 3 19.96 13.24 -12.99
CA GLU A 3 19.02 13.34 -11.87
C GLU A 3 17.65 12.72 -12.21
N CYS A 4 17.25 12.77 -13.48
CA CYS A 4 16.06 12.08 -13.97
C CYS A 4 16.15 10.55 -13.87
N GLU A 5 17.31 9.95 -14.17
CA GLU A 5 17.47 8.49 -14.12
C GLU A 5 17.46 8.00 -12.67
N GLN A 6 18.07 8.76 -11.76
CA GLN A 6 18.03 8.48 -10.33
C GLN A 6 16.61 8.63 -9.76
N ALA A 7 15.89 9.69 -10.16
CA ALA A 7 14.50 9.89 -9.73
C ALA A 7 13.59 8.77 -10.23
N LYS A 8 13.75 8.31 -11.47
CA LYS A 8 12.98 7.19 -12.03
C LYS A 8 13.30 5.86 -11.35
N ALA A 9 14.57 5.59 -11.07
CA ALA A 9 14.98 4.38 -10.35
C ALA A 9 14.34 4.29 -8.95
N ASN A 10 14.27 5.43 -8.26
CA ASN A 10 13.86 5.48 -6.85
C ASN A 10 12.40 5.90 -6.65
N VAL A 11 11.62 6.15 -7.72
CA VAL A 11 10.22 6.63 -7.61
C VAL A 11 9.32 5.60 -6.92
N TYR A 12 9.60 4.32 -7.14
CA TYR A 12 8.85 3.21 -6.54
C TYR A 12 9.11 3.11 -5.03
N GLU A 13 10.38 3.18 -4.62
CA GLU A 13 10.80 3.16 -3.22
C GLU A 13 10.25 4.40 -2.48
N LEU A 14 10.25 5.56 -3.16
CA LEU A 14 9.63 6.77 -2.64
C LEU A 14 8.12 6.60 -2.38
N LEU A 15 7.38 5.99 -3.30
CA LEU A 15 5.94 5.77 -3.17
C LEU A 15 5.58 4.75 -2.09
N ARG A 16 6.45 3.76 -1.86
CA ARG A 16 6.28 2.74 -0.81
C ARG A 16 6.76 3.18 0.56
N GLY A 17 7.42 4.35 0.64
CA GLY A 17 7.96 4.87 1.90
C GLY A 17 9.21 4.12 2.37
N GLU A 18 9.95 3.50 1.45
CA GLU A 18 11.15 2.70 1.72
C GLU A 18 12.42 3.56 1.79
N LEU A 19 12.34 4.82 1.37
CA LEU A 19 13.45 5.79 1.44
C LEU A 19 13.41 6.59 2.75
N CYS A 20 14.60 6.89 3.29
CA CYS A 20 14.71 7.81 4.41
C CYS A 20 14.36 9.26 4.01
N ALA A 21 14.14 10.13 5.00
CA ALA A 21 13.76 11.53 4.75
C ALA A 21 14.80 12.29 3.91
N GLU A 22 16.09 11.99 4.10
CA GLU A 22 17.21 12.64 3.40
C GLU A 22 17.29 12.24 1.93
N GLU A 23 17.08 10.96 1.61
CA GLU A 23 17.11 10.44 0.24
C GLU A 23 15.86 10.84 -0.55
N SER A 24 14.70 10.89 0.12
CA SER A 24 13.43 11.19 -0.50
C SER A 24 13.22 12.68 -0.80
N ALA A 25 13.85 13.60 -0.06
CA ALA A 25 13.74 15.04 -0.26
C ALA A 25 14.21 15.52 -1.66
N PRO A 26 15.43 15.19 -2.13
CA PRO A 26 15.90 15.62 -3.46
C PRO A 26 15.08 15.00 -4.60
N ILE A 27 14.64 13.74 -4.45
CA ILE A 27 13.80 13.08 -5.45
C ILE A 27 12.43 13.76 -5.56
N ARG A 28 11.82 14.14 -4.42
CA ARG A 28 10.56 14.89 -4.41
C ARG A 28 10.69 16.26 -5.05
N ALA A 29 11.79 16.97 -4.77
CA ALA A 29 12.08 18.25 -5.40
C ALA A 29 12.18 18.11 -6.92
N HIS A 30 12.94 17.11 -7.39
CA HIS A 30 13.08 16.84 -8.82
C HIS A 30 11.75 16.47 -9.50
N ILE A 31 10.95 15.60 -8.89
CA ILE A 31 9.63 15.24 -9.42
C ILE A 31 8.72 16.49 -9.50
N ALA A 32 8.81 17.43 -8.56
CA ALA A 32 8.02 18.67 -8.63
C ALA A 32 8.36 19.55 -9.84
N GLU A 33 9.60 19.49 -10.33
CA GLU A 33 10.10 20.34 -11.42
C GLU A 33 10.14 19.64 -12.80
N CYS A 34 10.11 18.30 -12.83
CA CYS A 34 10.25 17.53 -14.06
C CYS A 34 8.95 16.81 -14.47
N PRO A 35 8.26 17.24 -15.55
CA PRO A 35 7.02 16.63 -16.01
C PRO A 35 7.13 15.14 -16.31
N SER A 36 8.24 14.70 -16.91
CA SER A 36 8.45 13.29 -17.22
C SER A 36 8.50 12.40 -15.97
N CYS A 37 9.10 12.92 -14.88
CA CYS A 37 9.15 12.20 -13.60
C CYS A 37 7.81 12.25 -12.86
N GLN A 38 6.98 13.28 -13.10
CA GLN A 38 5.60 13.32 -12.59
C GLN A 38 4.73 12.27 -13.26
N ASP A 39 4.85 12.12 -14.58
CA ASP A 39 4.10 11.12 -15.33
C ASP A 39 4.42 9.70 -14.85
N GLU A 40 5.71 9.39 -14.64
CA GLU A 40 6.15 8.11 -14.07
C GLU A 40 5.59 7.90 -12.65
N ARG A 41 5.68 8.91 -11.78
CA ARG A 41 5.08 8.82 -10.42
C ARG A 41 3.58 8.54 -10.49
N ASN A 42 2.87 9.26 -11.36
CA ASN A 42 1.42 9.11 -11.52
C ASN A 42 1.04 7.72 -12.08
N ALA A 43 1.84 7.17 -13.00
CA ALA A 43 1.65 5.82 -13.51
C ALA A 43 1.82 4.78 -12.39
N CYS A 44 2.89 4.90 -11.59
CA CYS A 44 3.16 4.02 -10.45
C CYS A 44 2.04 4.08 -9.39
N GLU A 45 1.54 5.29 -9.09
CA GLU A 45 0.45 5.50 -8.15
C GLU A 45 -0.87 4.88 -8.65
N LYS A 46 -1.21 5.06 -9.93
CA LYS A 46 -2.39 4.44 -10.53
C LYS A 46 -2.33 2.92 -10.46
N LEU A 47 -1.19 2.31 -10.81
CA LEU A 47 -1.00 0.86 -10.70
C LEU A 47 -1.15 0.37 -9.26
N THR A 48 -0.53 1.06 -8.31
CA THR A 48 -0.64 0.75 -6.88
C THR A 48 -2.08 0.83 -6.39
N ASN A 49 -2.83 1.86 -6.82
CA ASN A 49 -4.23 2.03 -6.44
C ASN A 49 -5.14 0.97 -7.06
N VAL A 50 -4.89 0.54 -8.30
CA VAL A 50 -5.65 -0.56 -8.93
C VAL A 50 -5.44 -1.86 -8.15
N VAL A 51 -4.20 -2.18 -7.78
CA VAL A 51 -3.90 -3.38 -6.98
C VAL A 51 -4.55 -3.29 -5.60
N LYS A 52 -4.44 -2.15 -4.91
CA LYS A 52 -5.10 -1.93 -3.62
C LYS A 52 -6.61 -2.14 -3.73
N ARG A 53 -7.25 -1.53 -4.73
CA ARG A 53 -8.69 -1.69 -4.97
C ARG A 53 -9.07 -3.13 -5.26
N ALA A 54 -8.32 -3.84 -6.09
CA ALA A 54 -8.57 -5.26 -6.34
C ALA A 54 -8.43 -6.09 -5.05
N CYS A 55 -7.43 -5.81 -4.21
CA CYS A 55 -7.29 -6.47 -2.91
C CYS A 55 -8.40 -6.10 -1.91
N GLU A 56 -8.98 -4.90 -2.00
CA GLU A 56 -10.13 -4.47 -1.19
C GLU A 56 -11.43 -5.10 -1.70
N GLU A 57 -11.67 -5.10 -3.01
CA GLU A 57 -12.82 -5.75 -3.65
C GLU A 57 -12.82 -7.27 -3.40
N GLU A 58 -11.64 -7.92 -3.45
CA GLU A 58 -11.45 -9.32 -3.02
C GLU A 58 -11.68 -9.49 -1.52
N ARG A 59 -11.24 -8.55 -0.67
CA ARG A 59 -11.48 -8.58 0.77
C ARG A 59 -12.97 -8.43 1.10
N ASP A 60 -13.68 -7.60 0.36
CA ASP A 60 -15.12 -7.38 0.52
C ASP A 60 -15.91 -8.57 -0.04
N SER A 61 -15.48 -9.15 -1.16
CA SER A 61 -16.10 -10.33 -1.76
C SER A 61 -15.81 -11.62 -0.97
N ASN A 62 -14.63 -11.72 -0.36
CA ASN A 62 -14.20 -12.82 0.51
C ASN A 62 -14.42 -12.49 1.99
N CYS A 63 -15.15 -11.40 2.29
CA CYS A 63 -15.59 -11.09 3.64
C CYS A 63 -16.61 -12.17 4.02
N PRO A 64 -16.34 -12.98 5.08
CA PRO A 64 -17.31 -13.96 5.53
C PRO A 64 -18.63 -13.22 5.82
N PRO A 65 -19.80 -13.81 5.49
CA PRO A 65 -21.10 -13.21 5.81
C PRO A 65 -21.08 -12.69 7.25
N GLU A 66 -21.66 -11.53 7.51
CA GLU A 66 -21.61 -10.90 8.84
C GLU A 66 -22.06 -11.87 9.95
N ALA A 67 -23.02 -12.74 9.61
CA ALA A 67 -23.48 -13.85 10.44
C ALA A 67 -22.38 -14.88 10.80
N LEU A 68 -21.46 -15.21 9.89
CA LEU A 68 -20.31 -16.10 10.11
C LEU A 68 -19.25 -15.43 10.98
N ARG A 69 -18.93 -14.16 10.73
CA ARG A 69 -18.06 -13.36 11.61
C ARG A 69 -18.63 -13.31 13.03
N ASP A 70 -19.92 -13.05 13.18
CA ASP A 70 -20.59 -12.99 14.46
C ASP A 70 -20.72 -14.37 15.13
N ALA A 71 -20.88 -15.44 14.36
CA ALA A 71 -20.82 -16.80 14.89
C ALA A 71 -19.44 -17.11 15.47
N ILE A 72 -18.36 -16.82 14.74
CA ILE A 72 -16.97 -17.02 15.21
C ILE A 72 -16.69 -16.17 16.46
N LEU A 73 -17.05 -14.89 16.45
CA LEU A 73 -16.86 -13.99 17.60
C LEU A 73 -17.67 -14.44 18.82
N ARG A 74 -18.84 -15.05 18.63
CA ARG A 74 -19.61 -15.66 19.72
C ARG A 74 -18.92 -16.90 20.28
N SER A 75 -18.42 -17.81 19.43
CA SER A 75 -17.68 -18.99 19.89
C SER A 75 -16.42 -18.61 20.67
N LEU A 76 -15.61 -17.69 20.13
CA LEU A 76 -14.38 -17.21 20.80
C LEU A 76 -14.66 -16.55 22.15
N ARG A 77 -15.78 -15.83 22.29
CA ARG A 77 -16.19 -15.23 23.58
C ARG A 77 -16.77 -16.26 24.54
N ALA A 78 -17.44 -17.29 24.03
CA ALA A 78 -17.96 -18.39 24.83
C ALA A 78 -16.84 -19.28 25.37
N GLU A 79 -15.73 -19.42 24.65
CA GLU A 79 -14.58 -20.24 25.06
C GLU A 79 -13.58 -19.50 25.96
N GLY A 80 -13.62 -18.16 26.02
CA GLY A 80 -12.75 -17.36 26.88
C GLY A 80 -11.25 -17.52 26.57
N PRO A 81 -10.37 -16.61 27.06
CA PRO A 81 -8.94 -16.78 26.90
C PRO A 81 -8.45 -17.85 27.89
N GLY A 82 -8.61 -19.14 27.58
CA GLY A 82 -8.18 -20.18 28.54
C GLY A 82 -8.48 -21.66 28.28
N ALA A 83 -8.92 -22.09 27.10
CA ALA A 83 -9.11 -23.52 26.82
C ALA A 83 -8.00 -24.10 25.93
N VAL A 84 -6.75 -24.05 26.40
CA VAL A 84 -5.72 -25.01 25.99
C VAL A 84 -5.56 -25.96 27.17
N VAL A 85 -6.13 -27.16 27.04
CA VAL A 85 -5.80 -28.33 27.87
C VAL A 85 -4.90 -29.23 27.05
#